data_AF-A0A7Y5AI75-F1
#
_entry.id   AF-A0A7Y5AI75-F1
#
_cell.length_a   1.000
_cell.length_b   1.000
_cell.length_c   1.000
_cell.angle_alpha   90.00
_cell.angle_beta   90.00
_cell.angle_gamma   90.00
#
_symmetry.space_group_name_H-M   'P 1'
#
loop_
_entity.id
_entity.type
_entity.pdbx_description
1 polymer ?
#
loop_
_entity_poly.entity_id
_entity_poly.type
_entity_poly.pdbx_seq_one_letter_code
_entity_poly.pdbx_strand_id
1 'polypeptide(L)'
;QRMDSEGLVHEGVELLVGGRRQRLDLKALTGGKTVMVYGQTEVTRDLMQAREANGAPIIYAASNVQLHELKGEKPYLTFEKDGQVHRVDCDYIAGCDGFHGVSRQSIPEGVLQQYERVYPFGWLGLLSDTPPVNHELIYAHHERGFALCSQRSQTRSRYYLQVPLDDRVEAWSDERFWDELKARLPADVAADLITGPALEKSIAPLRSLVVEPMQYGHLFLVGDAAHIVPPTGAKGLNLAASDVNYLYRILVKVYREGRTDLLQQYSPLALRR
;
A
#
# COMPACT_ATOMS: atom_id res chain seq x y z
N GLN A 1 -9.03 16.24 -8.71
CA GLN A 1 -8.44 17.54 -9.10
C GLN A 1 -6.92 17.51 -8.98
N ARG A 2 -6.32 17.45 -7.78
CA ARG A 2 -4.84 17.45 -7.65
C ARG A 2 -4.18 16.23 -8.28
N MET A 3 -4.73 15.04 -8.02
CA MET A 3 -4.30 13.81 -8.69
C MET A 3 -4.35 13.94 -10.23
N ASP A 4 -5.35 14.60 -10.79
CA ASP A 4 -5.49 14.80 -12.24
C ASP A 4 -4.48 15.82 -12.80
N SER A 5 -4.15 16.87 -12.03
CA SER A 5 -3.27 17.96 -12.47
C SER A 5 -1.78 17.71 -12.19
N GLU A 6 -1.48 17.02 -11.09
CA GLU A 6 -0.11 16.79 -10.59
C GLU A 6 0.36 15.34 -10.82
N GLY A 7 -0.57 14.41 -11.05
CA GLY A 7 -0.24 13.01 -11.29
C GLY A 7 0.51 12.81 -12.60
N LEU A 8 1.54 11.96 -12.57
CA LEU A 8 2.30 11.62 -13.76
C LEU A 8 1.71 10.37 -14.40
N VAL A 9 1.18 10.49 -15.61
CA VAL A 9 0.68 9.35 -16.37
C VAL A 9 1.85 8.64 -17.04
N HIS A 10 1.98 7.34 -16.78
CA HIS A 10 2.97 6.48 -17.39
C HIS A 10 2.28 5.52 -18.37
N GLU A 11 2.80 5.48 -19.58
CA GLU A 11 2.32 4.59 -20.64
C GLU A 11 3.13 3.30 -20.72
N GLY A 12 4.26 3.24 -20.00
CA GLY A 12 5.18 2.12 -19.98
C GLY A 12 5.98 2.00 -18.69
N VAL A 13 6.80 0.95 -18.65
CA VAL A 13 7.78 0.67 -17.60
C VAL A 13 8.97 -0.01 -18.24
N GLU A 14 10.16 0.24 -17.72
CA GLU A 14 11.38 -0.40 -18.21
C GLU A 14 11.86 -1.52 -17.28
N LEU A 15 12.29 -2.61 -17.89
CA LEU A 15 12.94 -3.73 -17.23
C LEU A 15 14.39 -3.83 -17.69
N LEU A 16 15.32 -3.92 -16.73
CA LEU A 16 16.73 -4.21 -16.97
C LEU A 16 17.01 -5.62 -16.47
N VAL A 17 17.18 -6.57 -17.39
CA VAL A 17 17.38 -7.99 -17.05
C VAL A 17 18.46 -8.57 -17.96
N GLY A 18 19.46 -9.23 -17.38
CA GLY A 18 20.54 -9.87 -18.15
C GLY A 18 21.33 -8.90 -19.03
N GLY A 19 21.55 -7.68 -18.54
CA GLY A 19 22.24 -6.60 -19.28
C GLY A 19 21.43 -5.98 -20.42
N ARG A 20 20.15 -6.35 -20.57
CA ARG A 20 19.27 -5.80 -21.60
C ARG A 20 18.25 -4.86 -20.98
N ARG A 21 18.06 -3.71 -21.63
CA ARG A 21 17.03 -2.71 -21.31
C ARG A 21 15.84 -2.91 -22.24
N GLN A 22 14.67 -3.22 -21.67
CA GLN A 22 13.44 -3.43 -22.42
C GLN A 22 12.31 -2.58 -21.82
N ARG A 23 11.77 -1.66 -22.63
CA ARG A 23 10.52 -0.97 -22.30
C ARG A 23 9.33 -1.87 -22.61
N LEU A 24 8.43 -2.02 -21.65
CA LEU A 24 7.10 -2.59 -21.83
C LEU A 24 6.11 -1.46 -22.07
N ASP A 25 5.52 -1.41 -23.26
CA ASP A 25 4.47 -0.46 -23.60
C ASP A 25 3.13 -0.91 -23.00
N LEU A 26 2.85 -0.48 -21.77
CA LEU A 26 1.65 -0.86 -21.04
C LEU A 26 0.39 -0.42 -21.80
N LYS A 27 0.39 0.80 -22.36
CA LYS A 27 -0.76 1.34 -23.07
C LYS A 27 -1.12 0.51 -24.29
N ALA A 28 -0.15 0.18 -25.13
CA ALA A 28 -0.40 -0.68 -26.29
C ALA A 28 -0.83 -2.10 -25.87
N LEU A 29 -0.11 -2.72 -24.92
CA LEU A 29 -0.32 -4.11 -24.53
C LEU A 29 -1.63 -4.35 -23.75
N THR A 30 -2.20 -3.33 -23.13
CA THR A 30 -3.40 -3.44 -22.30
C THR A 30 -4.66 -2.84 -22.94
N GLY A 31 -4.59 -2.46 -24.22
CA GLY A 31 -5.72 -1.88 -24.94
C GLY A 31 -6.04 -0.44 -24.50
N GLY A 32 -5.02 0.35 -24.19
CA GLY A 32 -5.13 1.77 -23.89
C GLY A 32 -5.02 2.15 -22.40
N LYS A 33 -4.81 1.19 -21.49
CA LYS A 33 -4.71 1.49 -20.05
C LYS A 33 -3.31 2.01 -19.69
N THR A 34 -3.26 2.90 -18.71
CA THR A 34 -2.03 3.49 -18.18
C THR A 34 -2.01 3.35 -16.67
N VAL A 35 -0.88 3.74 -16.05
CA VAL A 35 -0.79 3.90 -14.59
C VAL A 35 -0.47 5.35 -14.27
N MET A 36 -0.88 5.80 -13.07
CA MET A 36 -0.60 7.14 -12.60
C MET A 36 0.31 7.09 -11.38
N VAL A 37 1.42 7.82 -11.43
CA VAL A 37 2.27 8.06 -10.28
C VAL A 37 1.75 9.28 -9.54
N TYR A 38 1.18 9.04 -8.37
CA TYR A 38 0.77 10.05 -7.41
C TYR A 38 1.03 9.52 -6.00
N GLY A 39 1.75 10.28 -5.18
CA GLY A 39 2.26 9.80 -3.90
C GLY A 39 1.13 9.43 -2.92
N GLN A 40 1.28 8.33 -2.19
CA GLN A 40 0.28 7.92 -1.18
C GLN A 40 0.07 9.00 -0.11
N THR A 41 1.10 9.74 0.27
CA THR A 41 0.98 10.90 1.18
C THR A 41 0.07 11.99 0.62
N GLU A 42 0.05 12.16 -0.70
CA GLU A 42 -0.78 13.12 -1.41
C GLU A 42 -2.24 12.67 -1.44
N VAL A 43 -2.48 11.38 -1.77
CA VAL A 43 -3.82 10.77 -1.70
C VAL A 43 -4.40 10.86 -0.29
N THR A 44 -3.60 10.53 0.74
CA THR A 44 -4.04 10.64 2.13
C THR A 44 -4.37 12.08 2.50
N ARG A 45 -3.55 13.06 2.10
CA ARG A 45 -3.81 14.48 2.35
C ARG A 45 -5.12 14.93 1.71
N ASP A 46 -5.34 14.58 0.44
CA ASP A 46 -6.54 14.95 -0.29
C ASP A 46 -7.80 14.34 0.36
N LEU A 47 -7.75 13.08 0.78
CA LEU A 47 -8.86 12.41 1.46
C LEU A 47 -9.13 13.02 2.85
N MET A 48 -8.09 13.38 3.61
CA MET A 48 -8.24 14.03 4.90
C MET A 48 -8.90 15.41 4.76
N GLN A 49 -8.45 16.23 3.80
CA GLN A 49 -9.05 17.54 3.52
C GLN A 49 -10.51 17.41 3.08
N ALA A 50 -10.81 16.45 2.20
CA ALA A 50 -12.18 16.21 1.76
C ALA A 50 -13.10 15.76 2.91
N ARG A 51 -12.57 14.98 3.86
CA ARG A 51 -13.31 14.49 5.02
C ARG A 51 -13.51 15.57 6.09
N GLU A 52 -12.54 16.45 6.28
CA GLU A 52 -12.70 17.64 7.11
C GLU A 52 -13.76 18.58 6.51
N ALA A 53 -13.69 18.85 5.21
CA ALA A 53 -14.62 19.74 4.52
C ALA A 53 -16.08 19.26 4.54
N ASN A 54 -16.31 17.94 4.59
CA ASN A 54 -17.66 17.36 4.67
C ASN A 54 -18.14 17.13 6.11
N GLY A 55 -17.32 17.42 7.13
CA GLY A 55 -17.66 17.31 8.54
C GLY A 55 -17.86 15.88 9.05
N ALA A 56 -17.49 14.85 8.28
CA ALA A 56 -17.62 13.48 8.75
C ALA A 56 -16.64 13.22 9.91
N PRO A 57 -17.09 12.55 10.99
CA PRO A 57 -16.28 12.41 12.19
C PRO A 57 -14.98 11.63 11.93
N ILE A 58 -13.90 12.11 12.56
CA ILE A 58 -12.62 11.42 12.71
C ILE A 58 -12.15 11.59 14.15
N ILE A 59 -11.84 10.48 14.81
CA ILE A 59 -11.30 10.48 16.17
C ILE A 59 -9.83 10.06 16.08
N TYR A 60 -8.94 11.06 16.01
CA TYR A 60 -7.50 10.82 16.15
C TYR A 60 -7.13 10.51 17.60
N ALA A 61 -5.98 9.85 17.77
CA ALA A 61 -5.42 9.41 19.04
C ALA A 61 -6.35 8.52 19.88
N ALA A 62 -7.20 7.72 19.20
CA ALA A 62 -7.94 6.65 19.84
C ALA A 62 -7.01 5.46 20.13
N SER A 63 -6.73 5.20 21.41
CA SER A 63 -5.93 4.06 21.87
C SER A 63 -6.82 2.92 22.34
N ASN A 64 -6.23 1.74 22.59
CA ASN A 64 -6.92 0.58 23.17
C ASN A 64 -8.26 0.24 22.50
N VAL A 65 -8.31 0.33 21.17
CA VAL A 65 -9.50 -0.02 20.40
C VAL A 65 -9.80 -1.50 20.59
N GLN A 66 -11.03 -1.83 20.97
CA GLN A 66 -11.51 -3.20 21.12
C GLN A 66 -12.84 -3.35 20.38
N LEU A 67 -13.02 -4.51 19.75
CA LEU A 67 -14.21 -4.85 18.98
C LEU A 67 -15.04 -5.87 19.73
N HIS A 68 -16.35 -5.64 19.82
CA HIS A 68 -17.25 -6.44 20.64
C HIS A 68 -18.45 -6.92 19.83
N GLU A 69 -19.02 -8.06 20.25
CA GLU A 69 -20.27 -8.62 19.72
C GLU A 69 -20.28 -8.78 18.18
N LEU A 70 -19.15 -9.15 17.57
CA LEU A 70 -19.00 -9.21 16.11
C LEU A 70 -19.99 -10.13 15.37
N LYS A 71 -20.60 -11.11 16.06
CA LYS A 71 -21.66 -11.99 15.53
C LYS A 71 -23.07 -11.66 16.04
N GLY A 72 -23.18 -10.70 16.96
CA GLY A 72 -24.45 -10.25 17.52
C GLY A 72 -25.13 -9.24 16.62
N GLU A 73 -26.38 -8.89 16.94
CA GLU A 73 -27.17 -7.93 16.16
C GLU A 73 -26.71 -6.47 16.33
N LYS A 74 -25.93 -6.18 17.37
CA LYS A 74 -25.52 -4.82 17.76
C LYS A 74 -24.03 -4.75 18.06
N PRO A 75 -23.15 -4.91 17.06
CA PRO A 75 -21.72 -4.79 17.27
C PRO A 75 -21.36 -3.38 17.73
N TYR A 76 -20.31 -3.29 18.54
CA TYR A 76 -19.81 -2.00 19.00
C TYR A 76 -18.30 -2.06 19.17
N LEU A 77 -17.68 -0.89 19.23
CA LEU A 77 -16.28 -0.74 19.58
C LEU A 77 -16.12 0.14 20.82
N THR A 78 -15.08 -0.14 21.58
CA THR A 78 -14.62 0.74 22.66
C THR A 78 -13.22 1.24 22.34
N PHE A 79 -12.89 2.44 22.79
CA PHE A 79 -11.53 2.98 22.69
C PHE A 79 -11.27 3.93 23.86
N GLU A 80 -10.02 4.23 24.11
CA GLU A 80 -9.59 5.24 25.06
C GLU A 80 -9.17 6.52 24.35
N LYS A 81 -9.55 7.66 24.93
CA LYS A 81 -9.07 8.98 24.51
C LYS A 81 -9.12 9.93 25.70
N ASP A 82 -8.07 10.73 25.86
CA ASP A 82 -7.96 11.72 26.94
C ASP A 82 -8.22 11.12 28.34
N GLY A 83 -7.79 9.87 28.54
CA GLY A 83 -7.96 9.11 29.79
C GLY A 83 -9.35 8.54 30.04
N GLN A 84 -10.28 8.62 29.08
CA GLN A 84 -11.64 8.12 29.19
C GLN A 84 -11.92 7.01 28.19
N VAL A 85 -12.73 6.03 28.61
CA VAL A 85 -13.24 4.98 27.72
C VAL A 85 -14.50 5.48 27.04
N HIS A 86 -14.52 5.39 25.71
CA HIS A 86 -15.65 5.73 24.86
C HIS A 86 -16.20 4.46 24.20
N ARG A 87 -17.49 4.47 23.88
CA ARG A 87 -18.19 3.41 23.14
C ARG A 87 -18.82 3.99 21.89
N VAL A 88 -18.75 3.24 20.79
CA VAL A 88 -19.45 3.54 19.53
C VAL A 88 -20.24 2.31 19.12
N ASP A 89 -21.56 2.43 19.15
CA ASP A 89 -22.48 1.43 18.60
C ASP A 89 -22.58 1.59 17.08
N CYS A 90 -22.66 0.47 16.35
CA CYS A 90 -22.69 0.46 14.89
C CYS A 90 -23.40 -0.79 14.36
N ASP A 91 -23.72 -0.80 13.06
CA ASP A 91 -24.25 -2.01 12.40
C ASP A 91 -23.12 -2.88 11.83
N TYR A 92 -22.04 -2.26 11.36
CA TYR A 92 -20.92 -2.93 10.68
C TYR A 92 -19.60 -2.23 11.00
N ILE A 93 -18.51 -3.01 10.98
CA ILE A 93 -17.15 -2.54 11.26
C ILE A 93 -16.27 -2.85 10.04
N ALA A 94 -15.61 -1.83 9.51
CA ALA A 94 -14.57 -1.99 8.49
C ALA A 94 -13.19 -1.88 9.16
N GLY A 95 -12.48 -3.01 9.26
CA GLY A 95 -11.10 -3.08 9.72
C GLY A 95 -10.14 -2.59 8.64
N CYS A 96 -9.81 -1.29 8.67
CA CYS A 96 -8.85 -0.63 7.78
C CYS A 96 -7.57 -0.23 8.52
N ASP A 97 -7.19 -0.98 9.55
CA ASP A 97 -6.16 -0.68 10.56
C ASP A 97 -4.80 -1.32 10.25
N GLY A 98 -4.62 -1.80 9.03
CA GLY A 98 -3.35 -2.26 8.49
C GLY A 98 -2.87 -3.59 9.05
N PHE A 99 -1.63 -3.96 8.72
CA PHE A 99 -1.10 -5.28 9.02
C PHE A 99 -1.07 -5.61 10.52
N HIS A 100 -0.84 -4.62 11.38
CA HIS A 100 -0.78 -4.78 12.84
C HIS A 100 -2.06 -4.34 13.56
N GLY A 101 -3.13 -4.10 12.81
CA GLY A 101 -4.43 -3.69 13.34
C GLY A 101 -5.06 -4.71 14.29
N VAL A 102 -5.97 -4.23 15.13
CA VAL A 102 -6.73 -5.03 16.09
C VAL A 102 -7.85 -5.83 15.42
N SER A 103 -8.33 -5.37 14.26
CA SER A 103 -9.47 -5.96 13.56
C SER A 103 -9.28 -7.45 13.29
N ARG A 104 -8.20 -7.82 12.60
CA ARG A 104 -7.88 -9.22 12.29
C ARG A 104 -7.64 -10.05 13.55
N GLN A 105 -7.02 -9.46 14.57
CA GLN A 105 -6.75 -10.12 15.86
C GLN A 105 -8.02 -10.36 16.69
N SER A 106 -9.10 -9.62 16.41
CA SER A 106 -10.39 -9.78 17.08
C SER A 106 -11.20 -10.96 16.55
N ILE A 107 -10.73 -11.61 15.47
CA ILE A 107 -11.37 -12.81 14.93
C ILE A 107 -10.82 -14.03 15.67
N PRO A 108 -11.69 -14.91 16.23
CA PRO A 108 -11.24 -16.06 17.00
C PRO A 108 -10.28 -16.98 16.24
N GLU A 109 -9.37 -17.59 16.99
CA GLU A 109 -8.46 -18.61 16.47
C GLU A 109 -9.25 -19.77 15.82
N GLY A 110 -8.72 -20.30 14.71
CA GLY A 110 -9.35 -21.37 13.94
C GLY A 110 -10.42 -20.93 12.94
N VAL A 111 -10.82 -19.65 12.94
CA VAL A 111 -11.74 -19.11 11.92
C VAL A 111 -10.99 -18.74 10.63
N LEU A 112 -9.79 -18.15 10.78
CA LEU A 112 -8.98 -17.68 9.64
C LEU A 112 -7.96 -18.73 9.22
N GLN A 113 -7.92 -19.00 7.92
CA GLN A 113 -6.79 -19.64 7.26
C GLN A 113 -5.81 -18.56 6.81
N GLN A 114 -4.56 -18.62 7.27
CA GLN A 114 -3.50 -17.70 6.89
C GLN A 114 -2.55 -18.36 5.88
N TYR A 115 -2.28 -17.64 4.79
CA TYR A 115 -1.29 -18.02 3.78
C TYR A 115 -0.17 -17.00 3.80
N GLU A 116 1.06 -17.45 4.02
CA GLU A 116 2.19 -16.56 4.21
C GLU A 116 3.47 -17.03 3.51
N ARG A 117 4.20 -16.06 2.95
CA ARG A 117 5.58 -16.19 2.51
C ARG A 117 6.38 -14.96 2.91
N VAL A 118 7.44 -15.16 3.68
CA VAL A 118 8.44 -14.13 3.99
C VAL A 118 9.59 -14.29 3.01
N TYR A 119 10.03 -13.18 2.40
CA TYR A 119 11.15 -13.19 1.47
C TYR A 119 12.46 -12.90 2.21
N PRO A 120 13.59 -13.54 1.84
CA PRO A 120 14.85 -13.43 2.58
C PRO A 120 15.61 -12.12 2.27
N PHE A 121 14.90 -11.00 2.08
CA PHE A 121 15.46 -9.68 1.80
C PHE A 121 14.45 -8.56 2.08
N GLY A 122 14.98 -7.35 2.27
CA GLY A 122 14.22 -6.11 2.37
C GLY A 122 14.51 -5.16 1.22
N TRP A 123 13.74 -4.07 1.14
CA TRP A 123 14.02 -2.94 0.27
C TRP A 123 14.43 -1.73 1.09
N LEU A 124 15.67 -1.30 0.92
CA LEU A 124 16.16 0.00 1.37
C LEU A 124 15.64 1.07 0.40
N GLY A 125 14.72 1.91 0.85
CA GLY A 125 14.18 3.02 0.07
C GLY A 125 14.82 4.35 0.44
N LEU A 126 15.03 5.22 -0.55
CA LEU A 126 15.53 6.60 -0.36
C LEU A 126 14.66 7.58 -1.16
N LEU A 127 14.10 8.58 -0.48
CA LEU A 127 13.35 9.69 -1.06
C LEU A 127 14.26 10.92 -1.16
N SER A 128 14.32 11.60 -2.30
CA SER A 128 15.13 12.81 -2.50
C SER A 128 14.39 13.85 -3.33
N ASP A 129 14.66 15.13 -3.06
CA ASP A 129 14.27 16.25 -3.94
C ASP A 129 15.27 16.40 -5.09
N THR A 130 15.32 15.36 -5.92
CA THR A 130 16.08 15.34 -7.18
C THR A 130 15.18 14.95 -8.33
N PRO A 131 15.43 15.48 -9.54
CA PRO A 131 14.70 15.05 -10.73
C PRO A 131 14.92 13.54 -10.97
N PRO A 132 13.87 12.83 -11.41
CA PRO A 132 13.97 11.41 -11.75
C PRO A 132 14.96 11.16 -12.90
N VAL A 133 15.74 10.09 -12.79
CA VAL A 133 16.72 9.69 -13.83
C VAL A 133 16.06 9.27 -15.15
N ASN A 134 14.79 8.87 -15.10
CA ASN A 134 14.03 8.49 -16.28
C ASN A 134 12.58 8.96 -16.14
N HIS A 135 11.93 9.22 -17.27
CA HIS A 135 10.52 9.60 -17.28
C HIS A 135 9.61 8.46 -16.79
N GLU A 136 9.94 7.20 -17.12
CA GLU A 136 9.23 6.01 -16.66
C GLU A 136 10.03 5.23 -15.61
N LEU A 137 9.35 4.36 -14.86
CA LEU A 137 10.00 3.53 -13.83
C LEU A 137 11.00 2.57 -14.48
N ILE A 138 12.11 2.31 -13.79
CA ILE A 138 13.11 1.30 -14.17
C ILE A 138 13.18 0.25 -13.08
N TYR A 139 12.83 -1.00 -13.41
CA TYR A 139 13.06 -2.17 -12.56
C TYR A 139 14.34 -2.86 -13.03
N ALA A 140 15.33 -2.95 -12.15
CA ALA A 140 16.63 -3.53 -12.47
C ALA A 140 16.89 -4.82 -11.71
N HIS A 141 17.14 -5.89 -12.44
CA HIS A 141 17.71 -7.12 -11.92
C HIS A 141 19.20 -7.15 -12.23
N HIS A 142 20.02 -7.05 -11.18
CA HIS A 142 21.48 -7.06 -11.27
C HIS A 142 22.07 -8.19 -10.41
N GLU A 143 23.29 -8.64 -10.70
CA GLU A 143 23.98 -9.67 -9.92
C GLU A 143 24.20 -9.27 -8.45
N ARG A 144 24.27 -7.96 -8.18
CA ARG A 144 24.36 -7.37 -6.83
C ARG A 144 23.01 -7.27 -6.11
N GLY A 145 21.92 -7.69 -6.75
CA GLY A 145 20.55 -7.60 -6.26
C GLY A 145 19.69 -6.60 -7.02
N PHE A 146 18.41 -6.58 -6.68
CA PHE A 146 17.42 -5.71 -7.32
C PHE A 146 17.63 -4.22 -7.03
N ALA A 147 17.26 -3.36 -7.99
CA ALA A 147 17.09 -1.92 -7.81
C ALA A 147 15.82 -1.41 -8.53
N LEU A 148 15.25 -0.31 -8.02
CA LEU A 148 14.10 0.37 -8.63
C LEU A 148 14.33 1.87 -8.68
N CYS A 149 14.19 2.46 -9.87
CA CYS A 149 14.08 3.89 -10.08
C CYS A 149 12.61 4.27 -10.23
N SER A 150 12.09 5.06 -9.29
CA SER A 150 10.71 5.55 -9.28
C SER A 150 10.68 7.04 -8.94
N GLN A 151 9.48 7.62 -8.93
CA GLN A 151 9.30 9.06 -8.77
C GLN A 151 8.04 9.40 -7.97
N ARG A 152 7.93 10.68 -7.62
CA ARG A 152 6.74 11.30 -7.00
C ARG A 152 6.28 12.52 -7.79
N SER A 153 7.21 13.23 -8.41
CA SER A 153 6.99 14.36 -9.31
C SER A 153 8.20 14.51 -10.23
N GLN A 154 8.21 15.54 -11.09
CA GLN A 154 9.38 15.87 -11.92
C GLN A 154 10.60 16.37 -11.11
N THR A 155 10.41 16.66 -9.81
CA THR A 155 11.45 17.20 -8.92
C THR A 155 11.70 16.35 -7.68
N ARG A 156 11.01 15.20 -7.55
CA ARG A 156 11.10 14.31 -6.39
C ARG A 156 11.14 12.87 -6.83
N SER A 157 12.20 12.18 -6.41
CA SER A 157 12.50 10.80 -6.78
C SER A 157 12.39 9.83 -5.61
N ARG A 158 12.09 8.57 -5.91
CA ARG A 158 12.12 7.48 -4.93
C ARG A 158 12.86 6.28 -5.51
N TYR A 159 13.96 5.90 -4.88
CA TYR A 159 14.78 4.78 -5.30
C TYR A 159 14.73 3.65 -4.28
N TYR A 160 14.95 2.42 -4.73
CA TYR A 160 15.05 1.26 -3.85
C TYR A 160 16.21 0.36 -4.23
N LEU A 161 16.84 -0.24 -3.21
CA LEU A 161 17.83 -1.30 -3.33
C LEU A 161 17.35 -2.51 -2.54
N GLN A 162 17.47 -3.70 -3.11
CA GLN A 162 17.38 -4.93 -2.33
C GLN A 162 18.58 -5.03 -1.39
N VAL A 163 18.31 -5.32 -0.12
CA VAL A 163 19.30 -5.50 0.94
C VAL A 163 18.98 -6.76 1.76
N PRO A 164 19.96 -7.37 2.44
CA PRO A 164 19.71 -8.41 3.45
C PRO A 164 18.71 -7.98 4.54
N LEU A 165 18.09 -8.94 5.23
CA LEU A 165 17.11 -8.63 6.29
C LEU A 165 17.74 -8.10 7.58
N ASP A 166 19.01 -8.43 7.82
CA ASP A 166 19.80 -8.00 8.97
C ASP A 166 20.52 -6.66 8.74
N ASP A 167 20.41 -6.09 7.54
CA ASP A 167 20.91 -4.75 7.26
C ASP A 167 20.17 -3.70 8.11
N ARG A 168 20.95 -2.73 8.58
CA ARG A 168 20.46 -1.61 9.37
C ARG A 168 20.52 -0.33 8.56
N VAL A 169 19.44 0.46 8.57
CA VAL A 169 19.37 1.71 7.81
C VAL A 169 20.50 2.68 8.19
N GLU A 170 20.93 2.66 9.46
CA GLU A 170 22.04 3.49 9.96
C GLU A 170 23.39 3.16 9.29
N ALA A 171 23.56 1.95 8.77
CA ALA A 171 24.78 1.54 8.07
C ALA A 171 24.83 2.04 6.61
N TRP A 172 23.76 2.65 6.12
CA TRP A 172 23.63 3.16 4.76
C TRP A 172 23.66 4.68 4.76
N SER A 173 24.86 5.27 4.56
CA SER A 173 24.98 6.68 4.23
C SER A 173 24.29 6.99 2.88
N ASP A 174 24.00 8.27 2.62
CA ASP A 174 23.44 8.68 1.34
C ASP A 174 24.40 8.34 0.19
N GLU A 175 25.69 8.62 0.36
CA GLU A 175 26.75 8.28 -0.60
C GLU A 175 26.78 6.78 -0.91
N ARG A 176 26.81 5.92 0.12
CA ARG A 176 26.80 4.46 -0.06
C ARG A 176 25.56 3.99 -0.82
N PHE A 177 24.39 4.56 -0.54
CA PHE A 177 23.17 4.24 -1.28
C PHE A 177 23.31 4.60 -2.75
N TRP A 178 23.77 5.81 -3.06
CA TRP A 178 23.89 6.28 -4.43
C TRP A 178 24.93 5.50 -5.23
N ASP A 179 26.07 5.17 -4.63
CA ASP A 179 27.10 4.36 -5.27
C ASP A 179 26.61 2.95 -5.58
N GLU A 180 25.91 2.32 -4.64
CA GLU A 180 25.33 0.99 -4.85
C GLU A 180 24.21 1.02 -5.89
N LEU A 181 23.40 2.08 -5.93
CA LEU A 181 22.38 2.26 -6.97
C LEU A 181 23.03 2.39 -8.36
N LYS A 182 24.05 3.24 -8.50
CA LYS A 182 24.80 3.39 -9.76
C LYS A 182 25.42 2.05 -10.19
N ALA A 183 25.96 1.28 -9.25
CA ALA A 183 26.55 -0.02 -9.52
C ALA A 183 25.54 -1.11 -9.96
N ARG A 184 24.23 -0.88 -9.78
CA ARG A 184 23.16 -1.78 -10.24
C ARG A 184 22.46 -1.31 -11.51
N LEU A 185 22.86 -0.15 -12.04
CA LEU A 185 22.28 0.46 -13.23
C LEU A 185 23.27 0.44 -14.42
N PRO A 186 22.77 0.45 -15.67
CA PRO A 186 23.57 0.65 -16.85
C PRO A 186 24.36 1.96 -16.78
N ALA A 187 25.56 1.98 -17.37
CA ALA A 187 26.49 3.10 -17.26
C ALA A 187 25.89 4.42 -17.78
N ASP A 188 25.08 4.38 -18.84
CA ASP A 188 24.35 5.53 -19.38
C ASP A 188 23.35 6.09 -18.36
N VAL A 189 22.52 5.22 -17.77
CA VAL A 189 21.54 5.62 -16.75
C VAL A 189 22.23 6.16 -15.49
N ALA A 190 23.31 5.51 -15.06
CA ALA A 190 24.07 5.92 -13.87
C ALA A 190 24.79 7.27 -14.06
N ALA A 191 25.22 7.59 -15.29
CA ALA A 191 25.84 8.87 -15.63
C ALA A 191 24.86 10.04 -15.57
N ASP A 192 23.60 9.82 -15.94
CA ASP A 192 22.53 10.82 -15.92
C ASP A 192 21.85 10.95 -14.54
N LEU A 193 22.16 10.06 -13.59
CA LEU A 193 21.54 10.05 -12.26
C LEU A 193 21.97 11.27 -11.43
N ILE A 194 21.01 12.16 -11.17
CA ILE A 194 21.19 13.29 -10.25
C ILE A 194 20.92 12.84 -8.81
N THR A 195 21.96 12.92 -7.98
CA THR A 195 21.95 12.51 -6.56
C THR A 195 21.73 13.71 -5.63
N GLY A 196 21.25 13.45 -4.41
CA GLY A 196 21.01 14.48 -3.40
C GLY A 196 20.79 13.88 -2.00
N PRO A 197 20.62 14.73 -0.98
CA PRO A 197 20.38 14.27 0.38
C PRO A 197 19.05 13.51 0.50
N ALA A 198 19.01 12.52 1.39
CA ALA A 198 17.79 11.78 1.70
C ALA A 198 16.82 12.65 2.54
N LEU A 199 15.58 12.78 2.08
CA LEU A 199 14.47 13.29 2.88
C LEU A 199 13.93 12.23 3.85
N GLU A 200 13.94 10.97 3.40
CA GLU A 200 13.51 9.81 4.16
C GLU A 200 14.28 8.58 3.68
N LYS A 201 14.65 7.71 4.63
CA LYS A 201 15.31 6.44 4.36
C LYS A 201 14.81 5.38 5.34
N SER A 202 14.42 4.23 4.81
CA SER A 202 13.91 3.10 5.60
C SER A 202 14.12 1.78 4.87
N ILE A 203 14.15 0.70 5.64
CA ILE A 203 14.16 -0.68 5.12
C ILE A 203 12.77 -1.28 5.35
N ALA A 204 12.12 -1.70 4.27
CA ALA A 204 10.85 -2.41 4.33
C ALA A 204 11.07 -3.91 4.10
N PRO A 205 10.70 -4.81 5.02
CA PRO A 205 10.76 -6.25 4.78
C PRO A 205 9.70 -6.66 3.75
N LEU A 206 10.02 -7.66 2.92
CA LEU A 206 9.09 -8.16 1.92
C LEU A 206 8.33 -9.39 2.44
N ARG A 207 7.00 -9.37 2.31
CA ARG A 207 6.15 -10.52 2.60
C ARG A 207 4.98 -10.60 1.62
N SER A 208 4.45 -11.80 1.48
CA SER A 208 3.12 -12.08 0.96
C SER A 208 2.30 -12.65 2.10
N LEU A 209 1.12 -12.08 2.35
CA LEU A 209 0.17 -12.56 3.34
C LEU A 209 -1.24 -12.45 2.78
N VAL A 210 -2.07 -13.46 2.97
CA VAL A 210 -3.52 -13.41 2.72
C VAL A 210 -4.21 -14.16 3.85
N VAL A 211 -5.36 -13.66 4.32
CA VAL A 211 -6.25 -14.41 5.20
C VAL A 211 -7.59 -14.71 4.54
N GLU A 212 -8.11 -15.89 4.81
CA GLU A 212 -9.41 -16.36 4.34
C GLU A 212 -10.25 -16.87 5.53
N PRO A 213 -11.53 -16.48 5.66
CA PRO A 213 -12.21 -15.41 4.92
C PRO A 213 -11.69 -14.01 5.31
N MET A 214 -12.06 -12.99 4.55
CA MET A 214 -11.76 -11.58 4.84
C MET A 214 -12.84 -10.90 5.71
N GLN A 215 -13.67 -11.68 6.41
CA GLN A 215 -14.77 -11.16 7.23
C GLN A 215 -15.14 -12.11 8.38
N TYR A 216 -15.77 -11.57 9.41
CA TYR A 216 -16.31 -12.33 10.53
C TYR A 216 -17.53 -11.63 11.12
N GLY A 217 -18.73 -12.22 10.91
CA GLY A 217 -19.99 -11.59 11.30
C GLY A 217 -20.14 -10.19 10.67
N HIS A 218 -20.17 -9.15 11.50
CA HIS A 218 -20.29 -7.75 11.13
C HIS A 218 -18.94 -7.04 10.90
N LEU A 219 -17.81 -7.74 11.03
CA LEU A 219 -16.47 -7.22 10.75
C LEU A 219 -16.00 -7.60 9.34
N PHE A 220 -15.49 -6.61 8.60
CA PHE A 220 -14.89 -6.78 7.27
C PHE A 220 -13.44 -6.28 7.28
N LEU A 221 -12.49 -7.12 6.90
CA LEU A 221 -11.07 -6.76 6.82
C LEU A 221 -10.77 -6.16 5.44
N VAL A 222 -10.14 -4.99 5.39
CA VAL A 222 -9.92 -4.20 4.18
C VAL A 222 -8.44 -3.85 4.01
N GLY A 223 -7.87 -4.10 2.82
CA GLY A 223 -6.48 -3.78 2.54
C GLY A 223 -5.49 -4.57 3.41
N ASP A 224 -4.48 -3.89 3.95
CA ASP A 224 -3.40 -4.48 4.74
C ASP A 224 -3.87 -5.21 6.01
N ALA A 225 -5.10 -4.97 6.47
CA ALA A 225 -5.73 -5.76 7.53
C ALA A 225 -6.02 -7.21 7.10
N ALA A 226 -6.13 -7.49 5.81
CA ALA A 226 -6.44 -8.81 5.24
C ALA A 226 -5.30 -9.41 4.41
N HIS A 227 -4.52 -8.59 3.71
CA HIS A 227 -3.49 -9.08 2.79
C HIS A 227 -2.31 -8.13 2.65
N ILE A 228 -1.12 -8.68 2.45
CA ILE A 228 0.11 -7.94 2.18
C ILE A 228 0.73 -8.52 0.91
N VAL A 229 1.21 -7.63 0.05
CA VAL A 229 1.90 -8.00 -1.19
C VAL A 229 3.29 -7.36 -1.21
N PRO A 230 4.30 -8.03 -1.80
CA PRO A 230 5.59 -7.41 -1.99
C PRO A 230 5.44 -6.18 -2.90
N PRO A 231 6.15 -5.08 -2.62
CA PRO A 231 6.00 -3.79 -3.31
C PRO A 231 6.42 -3.85 -4.78
N THR A 232 7.09 -4.92 -5.22
CA THR A 232 7.52 -5.15 -6.61
C THR A 232 6.38 -4.97 -7.62
N GLY A 233 5.18 -5.44 -7.31
CA GLY A 233 4.02 -5.30 -8.19
C GLY A 233 3.24 -3.98 -8.05
N ALA A 234 3.62 -3.11 -7.10
CA ALA A 234 2.89 -1.89 -6.74
C ALA A 234 1.38 -2.12 -6.51
N LYS A 235 1.00 -3.24 -5.86
CA LYS A 235 -0.41 -3.66 -5.75
C LYS A 235 -1.11 -3.33 -4.43
N GLY A 236 -0.40 -3.12 -3.31
CA GLY A 236 -1.02 -2.99 -1.98
C GLY A 236 -2.18 -1.99 -1.92
N LEU A 237 -1.89 -0.71 -2.19
CA LEU A 237 -2.92 0.35 -2.21
C LEU A 237 -4.02 0.11 -3.26
N ASN A 238 -3.67 -0.45 -4.41
CA ASN A 238 -4.63 -0.74 -5.49
C ASN A 238 -5.61 -1.87 -5.12
N LEU A 239 -5.13 -2.89 -4.39
CA LEU A 239 -5.96 -3.97 -3.86
C LEU A 239 -6.85 -3.43 -2.73
N ALA A 240 -6.30 -2.60 -1.83
CA ALA A 240 -7.10 -1.94 -0.80
C ALA A 240 -8.23 -1.07 -1.41
N ALA A 241 -7.95 -0.32 -2.47
CA ALA A 241 -8.97 0.45 -3.18
C ALA A 241 -10.08 -0.45 -3.79
N SER A 242 -9.71 -1.63 -4.29
CA SER A 242 -10.66 -2.61 -4.82
C SER A 242 -11.55 -3.17 -3.70
N ASP A 243 -10.97 -3.51 -2.55
CA ASP A 243 -11.71 -3.97 -1.36
C ASP A 243 -12.71 -2.94 -0.86
N VAL A 244 -12.25 -1.68 -0.73
CA VAL A 244 -13.11 -0.55 -0.37
C VAL A 244 -14.26 -0.44 -1.36
N ASN A 245 -13.99 -0.52 -2.68
CA ASN A 245 -15.04 -0.45 -3.69
C ASN A 245 -16.06 -1.60 -3.59
N TYR A 246 -15.61 -2.84 -3.33
CA TYR A 246 -16.52 -3.97 -3.14
C TYR A 246 -17.38 -3.80 -1.88
N LEU A 247 -16.76 -3.51 -0.74
CA LEU A 247 -17.47 -3.30 0.52
C LEU A 247 -18.44 -2.12 0.44
N TYR A 248 -18.00 -1.00 -0.13
CA TYR A 248 -18.85 0.18 -0.35
C TYR A 248 -20.09 -0.18 -1.17
N ARG A 249 -19.94 -0.86 -2.31
CA ARG A 249 -21.07 -1.23 -3.16
C ARG A 249 -22.04 -2.17 -2.44
N ILE A 250 -21.53 -3.13 -1.67
CA ILE A 250 -22.34 -4.02 -0.85
C ILE A 250 -23.11 -3.22 0.21
N LEU A 251 -22.43 -2.36 0.98
CA LEU A 251 -23.07 -1.56 2.03
C LEU A 251 -24.11 -0.59 1.46
N VAL A 252 -23.87 0.00 0.29
CA VAL A 252 -24.88 0.81 -0.41
C VAL A 252 -26.15 -0.01 -0.69
N LYS A 253 -26.01 -1.25 -1.16
CA LYS A 253 -27.14 -2.15 -1.41
C LYS A 253 -27.84 -2.58 -0.13
N VAL A 254 -27.10 -2.81 0.95
CA VAL A 254 -27.67 -3.11 2.26
C VAL A 254 -28.52 -1.95 2.76
N TYR A 255 -27.96 -0.73 2.82
CA TYR A 255 -28.65 0.42 3.39
C TYR A 255 -29.76 1.00 2.50
N ARG A 256 -29.64 0.90 1.17
CA ARG A 256 -30.64 1.48 0.25
C ARG A 256 -31.70 0.48 -0.20
N GLU A 257 -31.39 -0.80 -0.23
CA GLU A 257 -32.24 -1.84 -0.83
C GLU A 257 -32.53 -3.00 0.13
N GLY A 258 -32.00 -2.98 1.37
CA GLY A 258 -32.20 -4.04 2.36
C GLY A 258 -31.51 -5.36 2.02
N ARG A 259 -30.56 -5.36 1.08
CA ARG A 259 -29.90 -6.57 0.53
C ARG A 259 -28.75 -7.10 1.42
N THR A 260 -29.07 -7.47 2.65
CA THR A 260 -28.11 -8.04 3.62
C THR A 260 -27.51 -9.36 3.18
N ASP A 261 -28.19 -10.10 2.30
CA ASP A 261 -27.68 -11.32 1.66
C ASP A 261 -26.35 -11.12 0.92
N LEU A 262 -26.08 -9.90 0.44
CA LEU A 262 -24.87 -9.58 -0.30
C LEU A 262 -23.61 -9.47 0.59
N LEU A 263 -23.75 -9.35 1.91
CA LEU A 263 -22.60 -9.25 2.82
C LEU A 263 -21.69 -10.49 2.76
N GLN A 264 -22.27 -11.67 2.53
CA GLN A 264 -21.53 -12.92 2.41
C GLN A 264 -20.67 -13.00 1.13
N GLN A 265 -20.92 -12.11 0.16
CA GLN A 265 -20.18 -12.06 -1.10
C GLN A 265 -18.89 -11.26 -1.00
N TYR A 266 -18.65 -10.53 0.10
CA TYR A 266 -17.45 -9.69 0.23
C TYR A 266 -16.16 -10.51 0.10
N SER A 267 -15.95 -11.52 0.93
CA SER A 267 -14.70 -12.31 0.89
C SER A 267 -14.48 -13.00 -0.46
N PRO A 268 -15.47 -13.70 -1.07
CA PRO A 268 -15.29 -14.32 -2.39
C PRO A 268 -15.02 -13.34 -3.53
N LEU A 269 -15.54 -12.11 -3.47
CA LEU A 269 -15.26 -11.08 -4.46
C LEU A 269 -13.87 -10.49 -4.27
N ALA A 270 -13.52 -10.18 -3.02
CA ALA A 270 -12.24 -9.60 -2.66
C ALA A 270 -11.10 -10.59 -3.01
N LEU A 271 -11.19 -11.85 -2.59
CA LEU A 271 -10.12 -12.84 -2.80
C LEU A 271 -9.81 -13.20 -4.26
N ARG A 272 -10.74 -12.98 -5.21
CA ARG A 272 -10.56 -13.31 -6.63
C ARG A 272 -9.79 -12.26 -7.44
N ARG A 273 -9.61 -11.06 -6.90
CA ARG A 273 -9.12 -9.88 -7.63
C ARG A 273 -7.67 -9.98 -8.11
#